data_AF-A0A0D0EYX6-F1
#
_entry.id   AF-A0A0D0EYX6-F1
#
_cell.length_a   1.000
_cell.length_b   1.000
_cell.length_c   1.000
_cell.angle_alpha   90.00
_cell.angle_beta   90.00
_cell.angle_gamma   90.00
#
_symmetry.space_group_name_H-M   'P 1'
#
loop_
_entity.id
_entity.type
_entity.pdbx_description
1 polymer ?
#
loop_
_entity_poly.entity_id
_entity_poly.type
_entity_poly.pdbx_seq_one_letter_code
_entity_poly.pdbx_strand_id
1 'polypeptide(L)'
;MLAGIFVLFVFTFAVKRTPENNYKNLNQTDKQLFDELTLQYKTFAEKSEQIWTANYRYDKKPLILIRSVKNKFIWNYIYLVNAGKLIDTSKYTKIHFPGNPYLQDVYATTSLGTTSLQYWFPFAFDYSTLGNQEVLAFKYYPELFKNGVTFPDFSFFSMHEAFHLYAQKDWKYDADAKASTNPYPHNNENYNLLKKRICAD
;
A
#
# COMPACT_ATOMS: atom_id res chain seq x y z
N MET A 1 -33.16 17.37 27.45
CA MET A 1 -32.10 16.34 27.51
C MET A 1 -31.64 15.91 26.10
N LEU A 2 -31.51 16.85 25.15
CA LEU A 2 -31.07 16.60 23.77
C LEU A 2 -29.77 17.33 23.41
N ALA A 3 -29.42 18.39 24.14
CA ALA A 3 -28.16 19.13 23.94
C ALA A 3 -26.91 18.36 24.42
N GLY A 4 -27.06 17.41 25.35
CA GLY A 4 -25.93 16.65 25.92
C GLY A 4 -25.39 15.52 25.03
N ILE A 5 -26.24 14.95 24.17
CA ILE A 5 -25.83 13.85 23.27
C ILE A 5 -25.08 14.39 22.05
N PHE A 6 -25.39 15.61 21.60
CA PHE A 6 -24.71 16.22 20.47
C PHE A 6 -23.28 16.65 20.80
N VAL A 7 -23.03 17.15 22.02
CA VAL A 7 -21.68 17.55 22.46
C VAL A 7 -20.75 16.34 22.64
N LEU A 8 -21.28 15.16 23.01
CA LEU A 8 -20.47 13.95 23.15
C LEU A 8 -20.06 13.32 21.81
N PHE A 9 -20.87 13.47 20.75
CA PHE A 9 -20.50 13.04 19.40
C PHE A 9 -19.49 13.99 18.73
N VAL A 10 -19.46 15.26 19.12
CA VAL A 10 -18.56 16.27 18.54
C VAL A 10 -17.13 16.16 19.11
N PHE A 11 -16.94 15.63 20.32
CA PHE A 11 -15.60 15.56 20.93
C PHE A 11 -14.71 14.38 20.47
N THR A 12 -15.26 13.37 19.79
CA THR A 12 -14.47 12.22 19.30
C THR A 12 -14.16 12.27 17.80
N PHE A 13 -14.78 13.18 17.04
CA PHE A 13 -14.29 13.55 15.71
C PHE A 13 -13.20 14.61 15.85
N ALA A 14 -12.04 14.22 16.40
CA ALA A 14 -10.81 14.95 16.12
C ALA A 14 -10.74 15.13 14.60
N VAL A 15 -10.79 16.38 14.12
CA VAL A 15 -10.69 16.69 12.70
C VAL A 15 -9.44 15.99 12.19
N LYS A 16 -9.61 14.94 11.37
CA LYS A 16 -8.48 14.23 10.78
C LYS A 16 -7.64 15.27 10.04
N ARG A 17 -6.32 15.25 10.29
CA ARG A 17 -5.37 16.12 9.61
C ARG A 17 -4.39 15.26 8.82
N THR A 18 -3.97 15.79 7.68
CA THR A 18 -2.83 15.22 6.97
C THR A 18 -1.55 15.41 7.81
N PRO A 19 -0.55 14.55 7.62
CA PRO A 19 0.76 14.69 8.24
C PRO A 19 1.51 15.92 7.68
N GLU A 20 2.64 16.22 8.30
CA GLU A 20 3.60 17.20 7.80
C GLU A 20 4.04 16.90 6.37
N ASN A 21 4.35 17.94 5.60
CA ASN A 21 4.63 17.81 4.16
C ASN A 21 6.09 17.42 3.84
N ASN A 22 6.93 17.18 4.85
CA ASN A 22 8.33 16.84 4.66
C ASN A 22 8.68 15.54 5.41
N TYR A 23 9.35 14.61 4.73
CA TYR A 23 9.79 13.33 5.30
C TYR A 23 10.48 13.49 6.67
N LYS A 24 11.32 14.51 6.84
CA LYS A 24 12.05 14.75 8.11
C LYS A 24 11.11 14.99 9.29
N ASN A 25 9.91 15.51 9.04
CA ASN A 25 8.91 15.86 10.04
C ASN A 25 7.81 14.81 10.19
N LEU A 26 7.84 13.74 9.39
CA LEU A 26 6.91 12.62 9.55
C LEU A 26 7.14 11.89 10.88
N ASN A 27 6.08 11.26 11.39
CA ASN A 27 6.19 10.40 12.55
C ASN A 27 7.01 9.13 12.23
N GLN A 28 7.45 8.42 13.26
CA GLN A 28 8.32 7.25 13.12
C GLN A 28 7.69 6.14 12.26
N THR A 29 6.40 5.86 12.41
CA THR A 29 5.71 4.80 11.65
C THR A 29 5.68 5.11 10.16
N ASP A 30 5.43 6.37 9.80
CA ASP A 30 5.45 6.80 8.40
C ASP A 30 6.86 6.77 7.82
N LYS A 31 7.87 7.17 8.61
CA LYS A 31 9.26 7.06 8.19
C LYS A 31 9.64 5.62 7.88
N GLN A 32 9.32 4.69 8.78
CA GLN A 32 9.56 3.25 8.57
C GLN A 32 8.87 2.71 7.32
N LEU A 33 7.59 3.07 7.11
CA LEU A 33 6.85 2.73 5.90
C LEU A 33 7.58 3.19 4.64
N PHE A 34 7.97 4.46 4.60
CA PHE A 34 8.61 5.03 3.42
C PHE A 34 10.05 4.56 3.22
N ASP A 35 10.76 4.21 4.29
CA ASP A 35 12.09 3.60 4.20
C ASP A 35 12.00 2.21 3.55
N GLU A 36 11.04 1.38 3.99
CA GLU A 36 10.77 0.08 3.39
C GLU A 36 10.30 0.22 1.93
N LEU A 37 9.38 1.14 1.65
CA LEU A 37 8.91 1.38 0.28
C LEU A 37 10.03 1.88 -0.64
N THR A 38 10.93 2.73 -0.12
CA THR A 38 12.11 3.19 -0.85
C THR A 38 13.02 2.02 -1.20
N LEU A 39 13.26 1.11 -0.26
CA LEU A 39 14.06 -0.08 -0.51
C LEU A 39 13.42 -0.98 -1.56
N GLN A 40 12.12 -1.22 -1.49
CA GLN A 40 11.38 -1.97 -2.52
C GLN A 40 11.54 -1.31 -3.89
N TYR A 41 11.27 0.01 -3.97
CA TYR A 41 11.29 0.73 -5.25
C TYR A 41 12.68 0.79 -5.85
N LYS A 42 13.71 1.02 -5.03
CA LYS A 42 15.11 0.93 -5.46
C LYS A 42 15.42 -0.46 -6.03
N THR A 43 15.00 -1.50 -5.33
CA THR A 43 15.28 -2.89 -5.72
C THR A 43 14.64 -3.23 -7.07
N PHE A 44 13.39 -2.84 -7.31
CA PHE A 44 12.77 -2.99 -8.64
C PHE A 44 13.41 -2.09 -9.70
N ALA A 45 13.73 -0.84 -9.37
CA ALA A 45 14.38 0.06 -10.32
C ALA A 45 15.73 -0.47 -10.83
N GLU A 46 16.49 -1.14 -9.98
CA GLU A 46 17.83 -1.66 -10.28
C GLU A 46 17.84 -3.12 -10.75
N LYS A 47 16.88 -3.94 -10.29
CA LYS A 47 16.94 -5.41 -10.41
C LYS A 47 15.63 -6.07 -10.85
N SER A 48 14.70 -5.35 -11.48
CA SER A 48 13.42 -5.89 -11.96
C SER A 48 13.53 -7.22 -12.71
N GLU A 49 14.53 -7.37 -13.59
CA GLU A 49 14.77 -8.60 -14.35
C GLU A 49 15.14 -9.80 -13.47
N GLN A 50 15.84 -9.57 -12.35
CA GLN A 50 16.24 -10.60 -11.40
C GLN A 50 15.12 -10.95 -10.41
N ILE A 51 14.17 -10.04 -10.20
CA ILE A 51 13.03 -10.25 -9.29
C ILE A 51 11.87 -10.95 -10.01
N TRP A 52 11.60 -10.54 -11.25
CA TRP A 52 10.54 -11.11 -12.05
C TRP A 52 10.82 -11.05 -13.55
N THR A 53 10.62 -9.87 -14.16
CA THR A 53 10.95 -9.56 -15.55
C THR A 53 11.29 -8.08 -15.66
N ALA A 54 12.07 -7.69 -16.66
CA ALA A 54 12.40 -6.28 -16.92
C ALA A 54 11.14 -5.38 -17.10
N ASN A 55 10.04 -5.97 -17.59
CA ASN A 55 8.78 -5.26 -17.86
C ASN A 55 7.92 -5.05 -16.61
N TYR A 56 8.08 -5.87 -15.56
CA TYR A 56 7.33 -5.70 -14.32
C TYR A 56 8.00 -4.66 -13.42
N ARG A 57 7.36 -3.49 -13.33
CA ARG A 57 7.86 -2.29 -12.64
C ARG A 57 6.97 -1.92 -11.46
N TYR A 58 7.08 -2.66 -10.36
CA TYR A 58 6.37 -2.37 -9.11
C TYR A 58 6.65 -0.93 -8.61
N ASP A 59 7.88 -0.44 -8.79
CA ASP A 59 8.31 0.92 -8.43
C ASP A 59 7.57 2.04 -9.16
N LYS A 60 6.81 1.70 -10.21
CA LYS A 60 5.99 2.63 -11.00
C LYS A 60 4.50 2.44 -10.80
N LYS A 61 4.08 1.47 -9.98
CA LYS A 61 2.66 1.19 -9.75
C LYS A 61 2.09 2.14 -8.69
N PRO A 62 0.82 2.54 -8.84
CA PRO A 62 0.14 3.33 -7.82
C PRO A 62 -0.10 2.48 -6.57
N LEU A 63 -0.14 3.14 -5.41
CA LEU A 63 -0.52 2.54 -4.13
C LEU A 63 -1.37 3.53 -3.32
N ILE A 64 -2.29 2.99 -2.53
CA ILE A 64 -3.01 3.71 -1.48
C ILE A 64 -2.52 3.17 -0.14
N LEU A 65 -1.86 3.99 0.67
CA LEU A 65 -1.35 3.58 1.99
C LEU A 65 -2.19 4.25 3.08
N ILE A 66 -2.89 3.45 3.88
CA ILE A 66 -3.87 3.92 4.84
C ILE A 66 -3.26 3.84 6.25
N ARG A 67 -2.98 5.00 6.86
CA ARG A 67 -2.42 5.10 8.21
C ARG A 67 -3.46 4.71 9.25
N SER A 68 -3.24 3.64 9.99
CA SER A 68 -4.15 3.15 11.03
C SER A 68 -3.56 3.20 12.44
N VAL A 69 -4.25 3.78 13.43
CA VAL A 69 -3.61 4.21 14.70
C VAL A 69 -2.85 3.11 15.42
N LYS A 70 -3.54 2.01 15.79
CA LYS A 70 -3.01 0.84 16.53
C LYS A 70 -3.43 -0.51 15.92
N ASN A 71 -4.50 -0.51 15.14
CA ASN A 71 -5.11 -1.69 14.55
C ASN A 71 -5.78 -1.28 13.23
N LYS A 72 -6.41 -2.22 12.52
CA LYS A 72 -6.98 -1.99 11.18
C LYS A 72 -8.27 -1.16 11.14
N PHE A 73 -8.86 -0.78 12.27
CA PHE A 73 -10.22 -0.22 12.36
C PHE A 73 -10.27 1.31 12.31
N ILE A 74 -9.32 2.00 12.95
CA ILE A 74 -9.31 3.48 13.03
C ILE A 74 -8.14 4.02 12.23
N TRP A 75 -8.44 4.67 11.11
CA TRP A 75 -7.43 5.29 10.25
C TRP A 75 -7.41 6.81 10.32
N ASN A 76 -6.24 7.41 10.17
CA ASN A 76 -5.99 8.85 10.32
C ASN A 76 -6.00 9.60 8.99
N TYR A 77 -5.19 9.14 8.06
CA TYR A 77 -5.00 9.73 6.74
C TYR A 77 -4.53 8.65 5.77
N ILE A 78 -4.46 9.02 4.50
CA ILE A 78 -4.15 8.19 3.37
C ILE A 78 -2.99 8.84 2.63
N TYR A 79 -1.96 8.06 2.28
CA TYR A 79 -1.00 8.44 1.27
C TYR A 79 -1.37 7.83 -0.08
N LEU A 80 -1.20 8.62 -1.13
CA LEU A 80 -1.31 8.21 -2.52
C LEU A 80 0.08 8.24 -3.10
N VAL A 81 0.56 7.10 -3.60
CA VAL A 81 1.88 6.97 -4.23
C VAL A 81 1.67 6.72 -5.72
N ASN A 82 2.43 7.40 -6.58
CA ASN A 82 2.35 7.29 -8.04
C ASN A 82 0.94 7.53 -8.61
N ALA A 83 0.14 8.39 -7.96
CA ALA A 83 -1.26 8.64 -8.29
C ALA A 83 -1.51 9.93 -9.09
N GLY A 84 -0.52 10.80 -9.24
CA GLY A 84 -0.68 12.12 -9.87
C GLY A 84 -1.04 12.08 -11.35
N LYS A 85 -0.85 10.93 -12.02
CA LYS A 85 -1.31 10.70 -13.40
C LYS A 85 -2.71 10.08 -13.49
N LEU A 86 -3.26 9.61 -12.38
CA LEU A 86 -4.54 8.90 -12.34
C LEU A 86 -5.71 9.80 -11.93
N ILE A 87 -5.44 10.76 -11.04
CA ILE A 87 -6.44 11.68 -10.50
C ILE A 87 -5.82 13.07 -10.31
N ASP A 88 -6.67 14.09 -10.20
CA ASP A 88 -6.24 15.42 -9.77
C ASP A 88 -5.85 15.41 -8.28
N THR A 89 -4.56 15.66 -8.02
CA THR A 89 -3.97 15.70 -6.67
C THR A 89 -3.72 17.11 -6.16
N SER A 90 -4.13 18.16 -6.88
CA SER A 90 -3.86 19.57 -6.56
C SER A 90 -4.34 20.00 -5.16
N LYS A 91 -5.42 19.37 -4.67
CA LYS A 91 -6.00 19.61 -3.34
C LYS A 91 -5.35 18.83 -2.20
N TYR A 92 -4.42 17.93 -2.48
CA TYR A 92 -3.79 17.05 -1.50
C TYR A 92 -2.43 17.58 -1.04
N THR A 93 -2.04 17.24 0.19
CA THR A 93 -0.77 17.66 0.75
C THR A 93 0.36 16.86 0.11
N LYS A 94 1.14 17.49 -0.78
CA LYS A 94 2.33 16.84 -1.36
C LYS A 94 3.39 16.57 -0.28
N ILE A 95 3.93 15.36 -0.25
CA ILE A 95 4.98 14.97 0.68
C ILE A 95 6.33 15.03 -0.03
N HIS A 96 7.28 15.74 0.56
CA HIS A 96 8.62 15.93 0.03
C HIS A 96 9.60 14.94 0.67
N PHE A 97 10.34 14.23 -0.18
CA PHE A 97 11.42 13.32 0.20
C PHE A 97 12.77 13.81 -0.35
N PRO A 98 13.43 14.81 0.29
CA PRO A 98 14.71 15.32 -0.19
C PRO A 98 15.75 14.21 -0.31
N GLY A 99 16.40 14.11 -1.48
CA GLY A 99 17.44 13.11 -1.74
C GLY A 99 16.93 11.70 -2.09
N ASN A 100 15.61 11.47 -2.14
CA ASN A 100 15.05 10.18 -2.52
C ASN A 100 14.47 10.24 -3.95
N PRO A 101 15.13 9.63 -4.96
CA PRO A 101 14.65 9.69 -6.35
C PRO A 101 13.43 8.79 -6.63
N TYR A 102 13.05 7.92 -5.70
CA TYR A 102 12.02 6.90 -5.90
C TYR A 102 10.62 7.37 -5.47
N LEU A 103 10.52 8.33 -4.56
CA LEU A 103 9.26 8.80 -3.97
C LEU A 103 8.95 10.26 -4.36
N GLN A 104 8.82 10.51 -5.66
CA GLN A 104 8.60 11.86 -6.21
C GLN A 104 7.12 12.25 -6.31
N ASP A 105 6.23 11.26 -6.28
CA ASP A 105 4.78 11.43 -6.47
C ASP A 105 4.03 10.83 -5.28
N VAL A 106 4.06 11.55 -4.16
CA VAL A 106 3.41 11.15 -2.91
C VAL A 106 2.56 12.30 -2.38
N TYR A 107 1.28 12.03 -2.13
CA TYR A 107 0.34 13.00 -1.56
C TYR A 107 -0.38 12.41 -0.35
N ALA A 108 -0.72 13.24 0.62
CA ALA A 108 -1.54 12.87 1.75
C ALA A 108 -2.93 13.52 1.67
N THR A 109 -3.94 12.75 2.06
CA THR A 109 -5.32 13.20 2.19
C THR A 109 -6.00 12.53 3.38
N THR A 110 -7.05 13.15 3.90
CA THR A 110 -7.88 12.56 4.95
C THR A 110 -9.10 11.84 4.39
N SER A 111 -9.35 11.92 3.08
CA SER A 111 -10.45 11.24 2.39
C SER A 111 -10.23 11.17 0.88
N LEU A 112 -10.77 10.11 0.27
CA LEU A 112 -10.95 9.93 -1.16
C LEU A 112 -12.44 9.98 -1.55
N GLY A 113 -13.27 10.66 -0.75
CA GLY A 113 -14.71 10.67 -0.94
C GLY A 113 -15.35 9.32 -0.61
N THR A 114 -16.28 8.88 -1.44
CA THR A 114 -17.02 7.61 -1.25
C THR A 114 -16.10 6.38 -1.30
N THR A 115 -14.99 6.44 -2.04
CA THR A 115 -13.98 5.36 -2.07
C THR A 115 -13.43 5.06 -0.67
N SER A 116 -13.36 6.04 0.24
CA SER A 116 -12.89 5.79 1.61
C SER A 116 -13.83 4.94 2.46
N LEU A 117 -15.07 4.68 2.03
CA LEU A 117 -16.02 3.85 2.77
C LEU A 117 -15.55 2.39 2.89
N GLN A 118 -14.91 1.84 1.85
CA GLN A 118 -14.40 0.47 1.91
C GLN A 118 -13.25 0.32 2.92
N TYR A 119 -12.52 1.40 3.23
CA TYR A 119 -11.41 1.36 4.18
C TYR A 119 -11.85 1.29 5.64
N TRP A 120 -13.15 1.25 5.93
CA TRP A 120 -13.65 0.94 7.28
C TRP A 120 -13.62 -0.56 7.59
N PHE A 121 -13.59 -1.43 6.57
CA PHE A 121 -13.49 -2.87 6.78
C PHE A 121 -12.10 -3.27 7.32
N PRO A 122 -11.99 -4.21 8.26
CA PRO A 122 -10.73 -4.50 8.96
C PRO A 122 -9.73 -5.36 8.18
N PHE A 123 -9.72 -5.26 6.85
CA PHE A 123 -8.76 -5.96 6.01
C PHE A 123 -7.39 -5.26 6.04
N ALA A 124 -6.31 -6.05 5.94
CA ALA A 124 -4.95 -5.51 5.89
C ALA A 124 -4.67 -4.81 4.55
N PHE A 125 -5.31 -5.28 3.49
CA PHE A 125 -5.24 -4.72 2.16
C PHE A 125 -6.60 -4.91 1.47
N ASP A 126 -6.79 -4.21 0.36
CA ASP A 126 -7.96 -4.30 -0.50
C ASP A 126 -7.57 -3.82 -1.91
N TYR A 127 -8.35 -4.20 -2.93
CA TYR A 127 -8.22 -3.63 -4.26
C TYR A 127 -9.23 -2.50 -4.39
N SER A 128 -8.71 -1.29 -4.62
CA SER A 128 -9.49 -0.06 -4.70
C SER A 128 -9.39 0.55 -6.08
N THR A 129 -10.11 1.64 -6.34
CA THR A 129 -10.06 2.33 -7.62
C THR A 129 -9.62 3.78 -7.44
N LEU A 130 -8.62 4.20 -8.21
CA LEU A 130 -8.23 5.60 -8.41
C LEU A 130 -8.40 5.97 -9.88
N GLY A 131 -9.29 6.90 -10.18
CA GLY A 131 -9.66 7.21 -11.56
C GLY A 131 -10.29 5.98 -12.22
N ASN A 132 -9.70 5.52 -13.32
CA ASN A 132 -10.14 4.31 -14.05
C ASN A 132 -9.21 3.11 -13.83
N GLN A 133 -8.35 3.16 -12.80
CA GLN A 133 -7.37 2.10 -12.54
C GLN A 133 -7.60 1.47 -11.17
N GLU A 134 -7.55 0.14 -11.14
CA GLU A 134 -7.51 -0.63 -9.91
C GLU A 134 -6.12 -0.50 -9.25
N VAL A 135 -6.11 -0.26 -7.94
CA VAL A 135 -4.93 0.09 -7.15
C VAL A 135 -4.94 -0.69 -5.84
N LEU A 136 -3.77 -1.20 -5.45
CA LEU A 136 -3.60 -1.82 -4.13
C LEU A 136 -3.75 -0.76 -3.03
N ALA A 137 -4.74 -0.97 -2.16
CA ALA A 137 -4.88 -0.25 -0.90
C ALA A 137 -4.34 -1.10 0.24
N PHE A 138 -3.44 -0.54 1.04
CA PHE A 138 -2.75 -1.24 2.11
C PHE A 138 -2.85 -0.46 3.42
N LYS A 139 -3.31 -1.10 4.48
CA LYS A 139 -3.37 -0.50 5.82
C LYS A 139 -2.08 -0.77 6.57
N TYR A 140 -1.47 0.29 7.10
CA TYR A 140 -0.26 0.18 7.90
C TYR A 140 -0.43 0.83 9.28
N TYR A 141 0.20 0.23 10.28
CA TYR A 141 0.10 0.61 11.69
C TYR A 141 1.42 0.28 12.42
N PRO A 142 1.72 0.93 13.56
CA PRO A 142 3.04 0.84 14.20
C PRO A 142 3.47 -0.59 14.52
N GLU A 143 2.52 -1.45 14.88
CA GLU A 143 2.78 -2.85 15.22
C GLU A 143 3.34 -3.65 14.04
N LEU A 144 3.09 -3.25 12.78
CA LEU A 144 3.67 -3.93 11.61
C LEU A 144 5.20 -3.83 11.55
N PHE A 145 5.78 -2.80 12.18
CA PHE A 145 7.22 -2.53 12.16
C PHE A 145 7.91 -2.94 13.46
N LYS A 146 7.21 -3.63 14.37
CA LYS A 146 7.81 -4.17 15.60
C LYS A 146 8.44 -5.54 15.30
N ASN A 147 9.63 -5.77 15.85
CA ASN A 147 10.33 -7.05 15.75
C ASN A 147 9.42 -8.21 16.18
N GLY A 148 9.37 -9.28 15.38
CA GLY A 148 8.63 -10.50 15.70
C GLY A 148 7.24 -10.64 15.07
N VAL A 149 6.78 -9.68 14.26
CA VAL A 149 5.57 -9.88 13.44
C VAL A 149 5.92 -10.70 12.21
N THR A 150 5.46 -11.95 12.17
CA THR A 150 5.74 -12.91 11.11
C THR A 150 4.85 -12.73 9.87
N PHE A 151 3.68 -12.09 10.01
CA PHE A 151 2.77 -11.87 8.88
C PHE A 151 1.59 -10.95 9.26
N PRO A 152 1.15 -10.04 8.38
CA PRO A 152 1.84 -9.57 7.18
C PRO A 152 2.82 -8.44 7.53
N ASP A 153 4.08 -8.57 7.12
CA ASP A 153 5.06 -7.47 7.15
C ASP A 153 4.84 -6.56 5.93
N PHE A 154 4.99 -5.23 6.08
CA PHE A 154 4.78 -4.32 4.94
C PHE A 154 5.79 -4.60 3.81
N SER A 155 7.04 -4.86 4.18
CA SER A 155 8.19 -5.05 3.29
C SER A 155 7.95 -6.09 2.18
N PHE A 156 7.34 -7.23 2.50
CA PHE A 156 7.08 -8.29 1.53
C PHE A 156 5.62 -8.31 1.08
N PHE A 157 4.67 -8.09 2.00
CA PHE A 157 3.26 -8.29 1.69
C PHE A 157 2.72 -7.29 0.67
N SER A 158 3.17 -6.03 0.72
CA SER A 158 2.74 -5.02 -0.25
C SER A 158 3.14 -5.38 -1.69
N MET A 159 4.37 -5.88 -1.89
CA MET A 159 4.84 -6.37 -3.18
C MET A 159 4.07 -7.61 -3.65
N HIS A 160 3.79 -8.54 -2.74
CA HIS A 160 3.06 -9.78 -3.03
C HIS A 160 1.64 -9.49 -3.53
N GLU A 161 0.87 -8.68 -2.80
CA GLU A 161 -0.50 -8.32 -3.22
C GLU A 161 -0.50 -7.45 -4.48
N ALA A 162 0.50 -6.58 -4.64
CA ALA A 162 0.65 -5.80 -5.87
C ALA A 162 0.97 -6.69 -7.08
N PHE A 163 1.68 -7.80 -6.89
CA PHE A 163 1.95 -8.76 -7.96
C PHE A 163 0.67 -9.43 -8.45
N HIS A 164 -0.21 -9.85 -7.53
CA HIS A 164 -1.52 -10.38 -7.88
C HIS A 164 -2.30 -9.42 -8.77
N LEU A 165 -2.36 -8.15 -8.36
CA LEU A 165 -3.09 -7.10 -9.06
C LEU A 165 -2.47 -6.68 -10.41
N TYR A 166 -1.15 -6.58 -10.50
CA TYR A 166 -0.50 -5.92 -11.64
C TYR A 166 0.20 -6.86 -12.62
N ALA A 167 0.37 -8.13 -12.27
CA ALA A 167 1.04 -9.12 -13.11
C ALA A 167 0.21 -10.39 -13.28
N GLN A 168 -0.33 -10.96 -12.19
CA GLN A 168 -0.99 -12.26 -12.23
C GLN A 168 -2.41 -12.21 -12.79
N LYS A 169 -3.16 -11.12 -12.56
CA LYS A 169 -4.59 -11.04 -12.97
C LYS A 169 -4.88 -11.36 -14.44
N ASP A 170 -3.90 -11.17 -15.32
CA ASP A 170 -4.03 -11.39 -16.76
C ASP A 170 -3.55 -12.80 -17.18
N TRP A 171 -3.19 -13.66 -16.22
CA TRP A 171 -2.72 -15.01 -16.49
C TRP A 171 -3.88 -15.90 -16.91
N LYS A 172 -3.81 -16.39 -18.14
CA LYS A 172 -4.77 -17.35 -18.69
C LYS A 172 -4.85 -18.64 -17.85
N TYR A 173 -3.79 -18.99 -17.12
CA TYR A 173 -3.72 -20.17 -16.27
C TYR A 173 -4.66 -20.12 -15.06
N ASP A 174 -4.97 -18.93 -14.56
CA ASP A 174 -5.88 -18.74 -13.41
C ASP A 174 -7.34 -18.62 -13.86
N ALA A 175 -7.59 -18.36 -15.14
CA ALA A 175 -8.94 -18.32 -15.73
C ALA A 175 -9.54 -19.73 -15.87
N ASP A 176 -8.70 -20.73 -16.13
CA ASP A 176 -9.09 -22.14 -16.22
C ASP A 176 -8.58 -22.88 -14.99
N ALA A 177 -9.40 -23.01 -13.95
CA ALA A 177 -9.11 -23.63 -12.64
C ALA A 177 -8.67 -25.14 -12.68
N LYS A 178 -8.10 -25.60 -13.78
CA LYS A 178 -7.56 -26.94 -14.04
C LYS A 178 -6.05 -26.97 -14.30
N ALA A 179 -5.34 -25.85 -14.23
CA ALA A 179 -3.90 -25.81 -14.50
C ALA A 179 -3.04 -26.28 -13.30
N SER A 180 -3.18 -27.55 -12.86
CA SER A 180 -2.25 -28.17 -11.92
C SER A 180 -1.11 -28.96 -12.58
N THR A 181 -1.07 -29.03 -13.93
CA THR A 181 -0.19 -29.98 -14.65
C THR A 181 0.72 -29.37 -15.73
N ASN A 182 0.85 -28.04 -15.83
CA ASN A 182 1.74 -27.40 -16.81
C ASN A 182 2.63 -26.35 -16.12
N PRO A 183 3.92 -26.19 -16.47
CA PRO A 183 4.82 -25.34 -15.71
C PRO A 183 4.38 -23.88 -15.88
N TYR A 184 4.00 -23.27 -14.76
CA TYR A 184 3.79 -21.83 -14.64
C TYR A 184 4.92 -21.06 -15.32
N PRO A 185 4.64 -19.95 -16.03
CA PRO A 185 5.68 -19.24 -16.73
C PRO A 185 6.69 -18.63 -15.73
N HIS A 186 7.94 -19.06 -15.93
CA HIS A 186 9.24 -18.52 -15.51
C HIS A 186 9.84 -19.07 -14.20
N ASN A 187 11.07 -19.60 -14.39
CA ASN A 187 11.91 -20.54 -13.63
C ASN A 187 11.71 -20.73 -12.10
N ASN A 188 12.27 -21.83 -11.58
CA ASN A 188 12.19 -22.18 -10.16
C ASN A 188 12.66 -21.08 -9.20
N GLU A 189 13.51 -20.15 -9.65
CA GLU A 189 14.03 -19.05 -8.84
C GLU A 189 12.95 -18.00 -8.56
N ASN A 190 12.20 -17.60 -9.58
CA ASN A 190 11.02 -16.75 -9.44
C ASN A 190 9.96 -17.37 -8.54
N TYR A 191 9.76 -18.68 -8.68
CA TYR A 191 8.84 -19.40 -7.82
C TYR A 191 9.32 -19.40 -6.37
N ASN A 192 10.61 -19.65 -6.09
CA ASN A 192 11.14 -19.63 -4.73
C ASN A 192 11.02 -18.24 -4.05
N LEU A 193 11.08 -17.15 -4.81
CA LEU A 193 10.82 -15.80 -4.29
C LEU A 193 9.37 -15.61 -3.84
N LEU A 194 8.41 -16.24 -4.53
CA LEU A 194 6.99 -16.27 -4.14
C LEU A 194 6.69 -17.33 -3.06
N LYS A 195 7.42 -18.45 -3.08
CA LYS A 195 7.16 -19.66 -2.27
C LYS A 195 7.71 -19.61 -0.85
N LYS A 196 8.53 -18.62 -0.51
CA LYS A 196 9.01 -18.39 0.88
C LYS A 196 7.89 -18.10 1.90
N ARG A 197 6.62 -18.25 1.48
CA ARG A 197 5.39 -18.09 2.26
C ARG A 197 4.46 -19.31 2.30
N ILE A 198 4.77 -20.44 1.65
CA ILE A 198 3.88 -21.62 1.65
C ILE A 198 4.35 -22.73 2.61
N CYS A 199 5.55 -22.64 3.18
CA CYS A 199 5.99 -23.58 4.23
C CYS A 199 6.60 -22.80 5.40
N ALA A 200 5.73 -22.14 6.15
CA ALA A 200 5.91 -21.93 7.58
C ALA A 200 4.63 -22.47 8.24
N ASP A 201 4.54 -23.81 8.25
CA ASP A 201 3.85 -24.51 9.34
C ASP A 201 4.62 -24.23 10.64
#